data_AF-A0A972SFG6-F1
#
_entry.id   AF-A0A972SFG6-F1
#
_cell.length_a   1.000
_cell.length_b   1.000
_cell.length_c   1.000
_cell.angle_alpha   90.00
_cell.angle_beta   90.00
_cell.angle_gamma   90.00
#
_symmetry.space_group_name_H-M   'P 1'
#
loop_
_entity.id
_entity.type
_entity.pdbx_description
1 polymer ?
#
loop_
_entity_poly.entity_id
_entity_poly.type
_entity_poly.pdbx_seq_one_letter_code
_entity_poly.pdbx_strand_id
1 'polypeptide(L)'
;MRVKFRVGIYAGGRRVRKDELKGDDPLTLALRYVKEFKYLEALKWLQLAPETRERYELTALLLEALGQEEEAEEFYERAAELPRCSPYEFKKELPST
;
A
#
# COMPACT_ATOMS: atom_id res chain seq x y z
N MET A 1 -11.54 9.37 9.77
CA MET A 1 -10.84 9.72 8.52
C MET A 1 -11.64 9.12 7.37
N ARG A 2 -12.17 9.94 6.46
CA ARG A 2 -12.94 9.45 5.30
C ARG A 2 -11.96 9.27 4.15
N VAL A 3 -11.85 8.05 3.63
CA VAL A 3 -10.97 7.71 2.50
C VAL A 3 -11.82 7.59 1.24
N LYS A 4 -11.27 7.96 0.08
CA LYS A 4 -11.95 7.84 -1.21
C LYS A 4 -12.25 6.37 -1.55
N PHE A 5 -11.32 5.48 -1.24
CA PHE A 5 -11.45 4.04 -1.44
C PHE A 5 -10.63 3.26 -0.41
N ARG A 6 -10.89 1.95 -0.34
CA ARG A 6 -10.12 1.01 0.46
C ARG A 6 -9.01 0.37 -0.35
N VAL A 7 -7.85 0.12 0.26
CA VAL A 7 -6.74 -0.57 -0.42
C VAL A 7 -6.81 -2.06 -0.08
N GLY A 8 -7.07 -2.88 -1.09
CA GLY A 8 -7.06 -4.34 -1.00
C GLY A 8 -5.69 -4.91 -1.35
N ILE A 9 -5.12 -5.70 -0.46
CA ILE A 9 -3.85 -6.41 -0.68
C ILE A 9 -4.14 -7.86 -1.08
N TYR A 10 -3.57 -8.27 -2.21
CA TYR A 10 -3.66 -9.58 -2.83
C TYR A 10 -2.26 -10.18 -3.03
N ALA A 11 -2.16 -11.50 -3.08
CA ALA A 11 -0.94 -12.20 -3.49
C ALA A 11 -1.34 -13.43 -4.28
N GLY A 12 -0.88 -13.57 -5.52
CA GLY A 12 -1.27 -14.69 -6.40
C GLY A 12 -2.78 -14.80 -6.60
N GLY A 13 -3.46 -13.66 -6.77
CA GLY A 13 -4.91 -13.60 -6.99
C GLY A 13 -5.81 -13.80 -5.76
N ARG A 14 -5.27 -14.18 -4.59
CA ARG A 14 -6.03 -14.28 -3.34
C ARG A 14 -5.81 -13.09 -2.42
N ARG A 15 -6.84 -12.67 -1.69
CA ARG A 15 -6.75 -11.58 -0.71
C ARG A 15 -5.94 -12.03 0.50
N VAL A 16 -4.85 -11.33 0.80
CA VAL A 16 -3.95 -11.66 1.92
C VAL A 16 -4.67 -11.41 3.25
N ARG A 17 -4.56 -12.34 4.21
CA ARG A 17 -5.08 -12.15 5.58
C ARG A 17 -4.01 -11.56 6.49
N LYS A 18 -4.43 -10.89 7.57
CA LYS A 18 -3.50 -10.31 8.55
C LYS A 18 -2.56 -11.37 9.13
N ASP A 19 -3.07 -12.58 9.39
CA ASP A 19 -2.30 -13.71 9.91
C ASP A 19 -1.20 -14.23 8.98
N GLU A 20 -1.27 -13.95 7.68
CA GLU A 20 -0.23 -14.34 6.72
C GLU A 20 0.93 -13.34 6.67
N LEU A 21 0.70 -12.10 7.11
CA LEU A 21 1.73 -11.06 7.20
C LEU A 21 2.57 -11.32 8.45
N LYS A 22 3.39 -12.38 8.48
CA LYS A 22 4.30 -12.73 9.58
C LYS A 22 5.71 -12.22 9.28
N GLY A 23 5.98 -10.99 9.66
CA GLY A 23 7.29 -10.36 9.56
C GLY A 23 7.28 -9.03 10.32
N ASP A 24 8.46 -8.62 10.77
CA ASP A 24 8.72 -7.32 11.41
C ASP A 24 9.37 -6.32 10.44
N ASP A 25 9.44 -6.67 9.15
CA ASP A 25 9.89 -5.76 8.11
C ASP A 25 8.96 -4.54 8.02
N PRO A 26 9.50 -3.33 7.78
CA PRO A 26 8.69 -2.12 7.69
C PRO A 26 7.58 -2.21 6.64
N LEU A 27 7.83 -2.88 5.51
CA LEU A 27 6.81 -3.14 4.49
C LEU A 27 5.68 -4.04 5.04
N THR A 28 6.01 -5.13 5.72
CA THR A 28 5.03 -6.06 6.32
C THR A 28 4.18 -5.35 7.38
N LEU A 29 4.81 -4.51 8.21
CA LEU A 29 4.11 -3.68 9.17
C LEU A 29 3.15 -2.71 8.47
N ALA A 30 3.60 -2.00 7.44
CA ALA A 30 2.75 -1.12 6.65
C ALA A 30 1.52 -1.86 6.11
N LEU A 31 1.69 -3.05 5.52
CA LEU A 31 0.60 -3.88 5.00
C LEU A 31 -0.44 -4.23 6.09
N ARG A 32 -0.01 -4.51 7.33
CA ARG A 32 -0.93 -4.74 8.45
C ARG A 32 -1.73 -3.48 8.78
N TYR A 33 -1.09 -2.32 8.83
CA TYR A 33 -1.78 -1.05 9.08
C TYR A 33 -2.76 -0.69 7.97
N VAL A 34 -2.44 -0.98 6.71
CA VAL A 34 -3.37 -0.83 5.58
C VAL A 34 -4.62 -1.69 5.77
N LYS A 35 -4.47 -2.96 6.19
CA LYS A 35 -5.62 -3.83 6.52
C LYS A 35 -6.47 -3.31 7.68
N GLU A 36 -5.86 -2.57 8.61
CA GLU A 36 -6.55 -1.90 9.72
C GLU A 36 -7.12 -0.52 9.35
N PHE A 37 -7.02 -0.11 8.08
CA PHE A 37 -7.44 1.22 7.58
C PHE A 37 -6.69 2.39 8.23
N LYS A 38 -5.50 2.13 8.79
CA LYS A 38 -4.62 3.14 9.42
C LYS A 38 -3.57 3.63 8.41
N TYR A 39 -4.01 4.39 7.43
CA TYR A 39 -3.17 4.75 6.28
C TYR A 39 -2.00 5.68 6.63
N LEU A 40 -2.19 6.61 7.57
CA LEU A 40 -1.10 7.48 8.04
C LEU A 40 0.01 6.67 8.74
N GLU A 41 -0.36 5.66 9.51
CA GLU A 41 0.62 4.78 10.16
C GLU A 41 1.33 3.91 9.13
N ALA A 42 0.60 3.38 8.14
CA ALA A 42 1.20 2.64 7.04
C ALA A 42 2.23 3.48 6.27
N LEU A 43 1.93 4.75 5.97
CA LEU A 43 2.85 5.67 5.30
C LEU A 43 4.16 5.88 6.10
N LYS A 44 4.07 6.02 7.42
CA LYS A 44 5.27 6.13 8.29
C LYS A 44 6.17 4.90 8.17
N TRP A 45 5.58 3.70 8.17
CA TRP A 45 6.33 2.46 8.00
C TRP A 45 6.91 2.32 6.59
N LEU A 46 6.20 2.79 5.56
CA LEU A 46 6.69 2.81 4.19
C LEU A 46 7.89 3.74 4.00
N GLN A 47 8.02 4.83 4.76
CA GLN A 47 9.22 5.67 4.73
C GLN A 47 10.47 4.94 5.21
N LEU A 48 10.30 3.98 6.13
CA LEU A 48 11.39 3.15 6.67
C LEU A 48 11.66 1.90 5.82
N ALA A 49 10.77 1.58 4.88
CA ALA A 49 10.90 0.40 4.03
C ALA A 49 11.99 0.61 2.97
N PRO A 50 12.69 -0.48 2.57
CA PRO A 50 13.64 -0.42 1.47
C PRO A 50 12.98 0.08 0.18
N GLU A 51 13.75 0.80 -0.63
CA GLU A 51 13.31 1.29 -1.95
C GLU A 51 12.97 0.11 -2.86
N THR A 52 11.68 -0.14 -3.02
CA THR A 52 11.11 -1.24 -3.78
C THR A 52 9.88 -0.73 -4.50
N ARG A 53 9.53 -1.32 -5.64
CA ARG A 53 8.34 -0.91 -6.38
C ARG A 53 7.09 -0.93 -5.52
N GLU A 54 6.92 -1.93 -4.66
CA GLU A 54 5.74 -2.08 -3.81
C GLU A 54 5.64 -1.03 -2.73
N ARG A 55 6.78 -0.56 -2.21
CA ARG A 55 6.79 0.58 -1.29
C ARG A 55 6.19 1.82 -1.96
N TYR A 56 6.67 2.14 -3.16
CA TYR A 56 6.23 3.32 -3.90
C TYR A 56 4.79 3.17 -4.39
N GLU A 57 4.43 2.01 -4.95
CA GLU A 57 3.07 1.69 -5.41
C GLU A 57 2.05 1.77 -4.26
N LEU A 58 2.39 1.22 -3.08
CA LEU A 58 1.51 1.32 -1.92
C LEU A 58 1.44 2.74 -1.36
N THR A 59 2.54 3.48 -1.36
CA THR A 59 2.57 4.89 -0.92
C THR A 59 1.63 5.72 -1.79
N ALA A 60 1.77 5.64 -3.11
CA ALA A 60 0.91 6.32 -4.08
C ALA A 60 -0.57 6.01 -3.86
N LEU A 61 -0.91 4.72 -3.73
CA LEU A 61 -2.29 4.29 -3.48
C LEU A 61 -2.89 4.84 -2.19
N LEU A 62 -2.08 4.91 -1.12
CA LEU A 62 -2.53 5.45 0.14
C LEU A 62 -2.73 6.97 0.06
N LEU A 63 -1.79 7.70 -0.55
CA LEU A 63 -1.92 9.15 -0.79
C LEU A 63 -3.18 9.46 -1.61
N GLU A 64 -3.42 8.71 -2.69
CA GLU A 64 -4.62 8.85 -3.51
C GLU A 64 -5.90 8.55 -2.72
N ALA A 65 -5.89 7.52 -1.87
CA ALA A 65 -7.02 7.20 -1.00
C ALA A 65 -7.30 8.30 0.03
N LEU A 66 -6.28 9.08 0.41
CA LEU A 66 -6.36 10.26 1.27
C LEU A 66 -6.72 11.55 0.50
N GLY A 67 -6.75 11.51 -0.84
CA GLY A 67 -7.06 12.65 -1.69
C GLY A 67 -5.85 13.49 -2.11
N GLN A 68 -4.63 13.02 -1.84
CA GLN A 68 -3.38 13.64 -2.27
C GLN A 68 -2.95 13.06 -3.63
N GLU A 69 -3.71 13.41 -4.68
CA GLU A 69 -3.53 12.84 -6.03
C GLU A 69 -2.25 13.32 -6.72
N GLU A 70 -1.90 14.61 -6.61
CA GLU A 70 -0.66 15.14 -7.19
C GLU A 70 0.57 14.45 -6.62
N GLU A 71 0.68 14.36 -5.28
CA GLU A 71 1.79 13.65 -4.63
C GLU A 71 1.81 12.17 -5.04
N ALA A 72 0.64 11.51 -5.15
CA ALA A 72 0.57 10.11 -5.54
C ALA A 72 1.18 9.82 -6.92
N GLU A 73 1.06 10.74 -7.87
CA GLU A 73 1.59 10.58 -9.23
C GLU A 73 3.11 10.39 -9.23
N GLU A 74 3.84 11.23 -8.49
CA GLU A 74 5.30 11.14 -8.36
C GLU A 74 5.74 9.76 -7.81
N PHE A 75 4.99 9.21 -6.86
CA PHE A 75 5.26 7.88 -6.31
C PHE A 75 4.94 6.77 -7.30
N TYR A 76 3.91 6.90 -8.15
CA TYR A 76 3.64 5.92 -9.20
C TYR A 76 4.73 5.90 -10.27
N GLU A 77 5.21 7.08 -10.68
CA GLU A 77 6.31 7.19 -11.65
C GLU A 77 7.56 6.47 -11.11
N ARG A 78 7.93 6.75 -9.86
CA ARG A 78 9.07 6.10 -9.21
C ARG A 78 8.87 4.60 -9.01
N ALA A 79 7.63 4.15 -8.78
CA ALA A 79 7.30 2.74 -8.72
C ALA A 79 7.52 2.04 -10.07
N ALA A 80 7.23 2.73 -11.18
CA ALA A 80 7.37 2.16 -12.52
C ALA A 80 8.84 1.92 -12.93
N GLU A 81 9.77 2.69 -12.38
CA GLU A 81 11.21 2.55 -12.62
C GLU A 81 11.86 1.39 -11.85
N LEU A 82 11.19 0.87 -10.81
CA LEU A 82 11.73 -0.16 -9.94
C LEU A 82 11.20 -1.57 -10.29
N PRO A 83 12.02 -2.62 -10.13
CA PRO A 83 11.54 -4.00 -10.25
C PRO A 83 10.62 -4.36 -9.08
N ARG A 84 9.66 -5.26 -9.33
CA ARG A 84 8.87 -5.88 -8.25
C ARG A 84 9.72 -6.89 -7.49
N CYS A 85 9.69 -6.80 -6.17
CA CYS A 85 10.46 -7.68 -5.28
C CYS A 85 9.58 -8.62 -4.45
N SER A 86 8.26 -8.47 -4.53
CA SER A 86 7.29 -9.22 -3.73
C SER A 86 6.10 -9.68 -4.57
N PRO A 87 5.37 -10.73 -4.13
CA PRO A 87 4.18 -11.20 -4.83
C PRO A 87 2.92 -10.37 -4.50
N TYR A 88 3.06 -9.26 -3.77
CA TYR A 88 1.92 -8.46 -3.34
C TYR A 88 1.41 -7.57 -4.48
N GLU A 89 0.10 -7.57 -4.64
CA GLU A 89 -0.64 -6.76 -5.59
C GLU A 89 -1.67 -5.91 -4.84
N PHE A 90 -1.71 -4.62 -5.16
CA PHE A 90 -2.63 -3.70 -4.52
C PHE A 90 -3.77 -3.34 -5.48
N LYS A 91 -5.00 -3.34 -4.97
CA LYS A 91 -6.20 -3.00 -5.73
C LYS A 91 -7.04 -1.97 -4.98
N LYS A 92 -7.64 -1.04 -5.72
CA LYS A 92 -8.59 -0.05 -5.21
C LYS A 92 -9.96 -0.72 -5.03
N GLU A 93 -10.46 -0.75 -3.81
CA GLU A 93 -11.77 -1.28 -3.43
C GLU A 93 -12.68 -0.07 -3.14
N LEU A 94 -13.53 0.29 -4.10
CA LEU A 94 -14.52 1.36 -3.91
C LEU A 94 -15.58 0.90 -2.90
N PRO A 95 -15.97 1.74 -1.91
CA PRO A 95 -17.13 1.43 -1.10
C PRO A 95 -18.36 1.38 -2.02
N SER A 96 -19.05 0.24 -2.07
CA SER A 96 -20.34 0.13 -2.75
C SER A 96 -21.26 1.22 -2.20
N THR A 97 -21.72 2.11 -3.09
CA THR A 97 -22.70 3.18 -2.81
C THR A 97 -24.00 2.61 -2.30
#